data_AF-A0A662ALT6-F1
#
_entry.id   AF-A0A662ALT6-F1
#
_cell.length_a   1.000
_cell.length_b   1.000
_cell.length_c   1.000
_cell.angle_alpha   90.00
_cell.angle_beta   90.00
_cell.angle_gamma   90.00
#
_symmetry.space_group_name_H-M   'P 1'
#
loop_
_entity.id
_entity.type
_entity.pdbx_description
1 polymer ?
#
loop_
_entity_poly.entity_id
_entity_poly.type
_entity_poly.pdbx_seq_one_letter_code
_entity_poly.pdbx_strand_id
1 'polypeptide(L)' 'MDPLVLSTNRLLRILSHLNKTFPRLQRISAYASPSNLNRKSLSELEELHSAGLKLLFVGLESGDNQVLKFISKGET' A
#
# COMPACT_ATOMS: atom_id res chain seq x y z
N MET A 1 -2.90 -9.71 10.34
CA MET A 1 -2.17 -10.25 9.17
C MET A 1 -1.90 -9.08 8.24
N ASP A 2 -0.68 -8.93 7.74
CA ASP A 2 -0.26 -7.83 6.85
C ASP A 2 -0.64 -8.13 5.39
N PRO A 3 -1.57 -7.39 4.76
CA PRO A 3 -1.95 -7.58 3.35
C PRO A 3 -0.82 -7.33 2.35
N LEU A 4 0.16 -6.48 2.68
CA LEU A 4 1.26 -6.13 1.76
C LEU A 4 2.28 -7.25 1.56
N VAL A 5 2.16 -8.35 2.32
CA VAL A 5 2.90 -9.59 2.06
C VAL A 5 2.56 -10.19 0.68
N LEU A 6 1.40 -9.86 0.12
CA LEU A 6 0.98 -10.34 -1.20
C LEU A 6 1.76 -9.66 -2.33
N SER A 7 1.91 -10.35 -3.46
CA SER A 7 2.46 -9.74 -4.67
C SER A 7 1.59 -8.59 -5.16
N THR A 8 2.20 -7.61 -5.83
CA THR A 8 1.53 -6.41 -6.35
C THR A 8 0.42 -6.81 -7.31
N ASN A 9 0.70 -7.75 -8.22
CA ASN A 9 -0.30 -8.32 -9.14
C ASN A 9 -1.52 -8.90 -8.42
N ARG A 10 -1.32 -9.57 -7.28
CA ARG A 10 -2.43 -10.13 -6.51
C ARG A 10 -3.25 -9.04 -5.83
N LEU A 11 -2.59 -8.03 -5.27
CA LEU A 11 -3.26 -6.87 -4.70
C LEU A 11 -4.06 -6.11 -5.77
N LEU A 12 -3.50 -5.87 -6.96
CA LEU A 12 -4.20 -5.22 -8.07
C LEU A 12 -5.46 -5.98 -8.49
N ARG A 13 -5.41 -7.32 -8.54
CA ARG A 13 -6.61 -8.13 -8.81
C ARG A 13 -7.68 -7.97 -7.74
N ILE A 14 -7.28 -7.95 -6.46
CA ILE A 14 -8.19 -7.73 -5.33
C ILE A 14 -8.81 -6.34 -5.42
N LEU A 15 -8.00 -5.29 -5.60
CA LEU A 15 -8.46 -3.91 -5.72
C LEU A 15 -9.43 -3.74 -6.92
N SER A 16 -9.09 -4.31 -8.07
CA SER A 16 -9.97 -4.30 -9.25
C SER A 16 -11.31 -4.98 -8.95
N HIS A 17 -11.29 -6.12 -8.26
CA HIS A 17 -12.51 -6.81 -7.88
C HIS A 17 -13.36 -6.00 -6.89
N LEU A 18 -12.76 -5.42 -5.86
CA LEU A 18 -13.45 -4.58 -4.88
C LEU A 18 -14.14 -3.38 -5.54
N ASN A 19 -13.44 -2.67 -6.43
CA ASN A 19 -14.00 -1.53 -7.14
C ASN A 19 -15.18 -1.93 -8.05
N LYS A 20 -15.12 -3.10 -8.71
CA LYS A 20 -16.21 -3.60 -9.55
C LYS A 20 -17.43 -4.04 -8.73
N THR A 21 -17.19 -4.69 -7.60
CA THR A 21 -18.24 -5.26 -6.74
C THR A 21 -18.99 -4.19 -5.95
N PHE A 22 -18.30 -3.11 -5.57
CA PHE A 22 -18.86 -2.05 -4.74
C PHE A 22 -18.83 -0.70 -5.47
N PRO A 23 -19.84 -0.39 -6.33
CA PRO A 23 -19.84 0.84 -7.14
C PRO A 23 -19.82 2.16 -6.35
N ARG A 24 -20.15 2.11 -5.05
CA ARG A 24 -20.12 3.27 -4.13
C ARG A 24 -18.92 3.25 -3.18
N LEU A 25 -17.94 2.38 -3.41
CA LEU A 25 -16.75 2.27 -2.58
C LEU A 25 -15.99 3.60 -2.54
N GLN A 26 -15.85 4.17 -1.35
CA GLN A 26 -15.23 5.50 -1.18
C GLN A 26 -13.71 5.42 -0.99
N ARG A 27 -13.23 4.39 -0.29
CA ARG A 27 -11.83 4.29 0.09
C ARG A 27 -11.44 2.86 0.42
N ILE A 28 -10.26 2.44 -0.03
CA ILE A 28 -9.60 1.21 0.41
C ILE A 28 -8.35 1.60 1.20
N SER A 29 -8.21 1.03 2.39
CA SER A 29 -7.06 1.22 3.26
C SER A 29 -6.53 -0.13 3.74
N ALA A 30 -5.23 -0.23 4.01
CA ALA A 30 -4.62 -1.44 4.53
C ALA A 30 -3.60 -1.13 5.63
N TYR A 31 -3.23 -2.15 6.40
CA TYR A 31 -2.06 -2.08 7.26
C TYR A 31 -0.84 -2.58 6.49
N ALA A 32 0.36 -2.15 6.89
CA ALA A 32 1.62 -2.64 6.35
C ALA A 32 2.68 -2.69 7.44
N SER A 33 3.48 -3.75 7.49
CA SER A 33 4.75 -3.72 8.20
C SER A 33 5.77 -2.92 7.40
N PRO A 34 6.72 -2.22 8.06
CA PRO A 34 7.83 -1.56 7.36
C PRO A 34 8.57 -2.51 6.41
N SER A 35 8.80 -3.75 6.85
CA SER A 35 9.50 -4.78 6.09
C SER A 35 8.78 -5.20 4.80
N ASN A 36 7.44 -5.32 4.81
CA ASN A 36 6.69 -5.65 3.59
C ASN A 36 6.50 -4.44 2.68
N LEU A 37 6.40 -3.24 3.25
CA LEU A 37 6.37 -2.00 2.47
C LEU A 37 7.67 -1.80 1.69
N ASN A 38 8.82 -2.02 2.34
CA ASN A 38 10.15 -1.89 1.72
C ASN A 38 10.42 -2.93 0.61
N ARG A 39 9.60 -3.98 0.49
CA ARG A 39 9.68 -4.98 -0.59
C ARG A 39 8.94 -4.55 -1.86
N LYS A 40 8.28 -3.39 -1.86
CA LYS A 40 7.60 -2.82 -3.01
C LYS A 40 8.44 -1.69 -3.59
N SER A 41 8.59 -1.66 -4.90
CA SER A 41 9.17 -0.49 -5.56
C SER A 41 8.22 0.71 -5.47
N LEU A 42 8.75 1.92 -5.70
CA LEU A 42 7.91 3.12 -5.81
C LEU A 42 6.84 2.97 -6.90
N SER A 43 7.21 2.44 -8.07
CA SER A 43 6.26 2.23 -9.18
C SER A 43 5.14 1.25 -8.81
N GLU A 44 5.46 0.17 -8.09
CA GLU A 44 4.45 -0.76 -7.61
C GLU A 44 3.49 -0.10 -6.60
N LEU A 45 4.00 0.79 -5.74
CA LEU A 45 3.17 1.54 -4.80
C LEU A 45 2.27 2.56 -5.52
N GLU A 46 2.78 3.22 -6.56
CA GLU A 46 2.00 4.12 -7.43
C GLU A 46 0.88 3.38 -8.17
N GLU A 47 1.15 2.17 -8.67
CA GLU A 47 0.15 1.31 -9.29
C GLU A 47 -0.96 0.93 -8.30
N LEU A 48 -0.60 0.51 -7.09
CA LEU A 48 -1.57 0.18 -6.03
C LEU A 48 -2.40 1.40 -5.63
N HIS A 49 -1.78 2.56 -5.51
CA HIS A 49 -2.46 3.82 -5.23
C HIS A 49 -3.45 4.19 -6.33
N SER A 50 -3.05 4.05 -7.59
CA SER A 50 -3.88 4.31 -8.76
C SER A 50 -5.05 3.32 -8.85
N ALA A 51 -4.85 2.07 -8.44
CA ALA A 51 -5.89 1.04 -8.37
C ALA A 51 -6.87 1.20 -7.18
N GLY A 52 -6.66 2.21 -6.31
CA GLY A 52 -7.62 2.61 -5.27
C GLY A 52 -7.19 2.35 -3.83
N LEU A 53 -5.98 1.83 -3.59
CA LEU A 53 -5.42 1.75 -2.23
C LEU A 53 -4.91 3.12 -1.79
N LYS A 54 -5.73 3.87 -1.06
CA LYS A 54 -5.48 5.29 -0.76
C LYS A 54 -4.79 5.56 0.57
N LEU A 55 -4.74 4.57 1.47
CA LEU A 55 -4.14 4.76 2.78
C LEU A 55 -3.48 3.47 3.27
N LEU A 56 -2.25 3.62 3.75
CA LEU A 56 -1.50 2.58 4.44
C LEU A 56 -1.24 2.99 5.89
N PHE A 57 -1.68 2.16 6.82
CA PHE A 57 -1.32 2.27 8.23
C PHE A 57 -0.05 1.46 8.48
N VAL A 58 1.06 2.15 8.68
CA VAL A 58 2.33 1.49 8.96
C VAL A 58 2.55 1.43 10.46
N GLY A 59 2.69 0.21 10.99
CA GLY A 59 3.01 0.02 12.41
C GLY A 59 4.39 0.59 12.71
N LEU A 60 4.47 1.57 13.59
CA LEU A 60 5.72 2.13 14.11
C LEU A 60 6.31 1.14 15.13
N GLU A 61 6.71 -0.04 14.68
CA GLU A 61 7.60 -0.87 15.50
C GLU A 61 8.92 -0.09 15.57
N SER A 62 9.31 0.24 16.80
CA SER A 62 10.23 1.31 17.21
C SER A 62 11.70 1.16 16.76
N GLY A 63 11.96 0.51 15.64
CA GLY A 63 13.30 0.22 15.12
C GLY A 63 13.54 0.49 13.64
N ASP A 64 12.52 0.86 12.83
CA ASP A 64 12.69 0.93 11.36
C ASP A 64 12.74 2.37 10.81
N ASN A 65 13.93 2.97 10.87
CA ASN A 65 14.30 4.32 10.40
C ASN A 65 14.11 4.57 8.88
N GLN A 66 13.48 3.67 8.14
CA GLN A 66 13.38 3.72 6.67
C GLN A 66 12.06 4.32 6.17
N VAL A 67 10.94 4.14 6.90
CA VAL A 67 9.62 4.59 6.45
C VAL A 67 9.58 6.12 6.32
N LEU A 68 10.16 6.85 7.29
CA LEU A 68 10.27 8.31 7.25
C LEU A 68 11.12 8.81 6.07
N LYS A 69 12.16 8.06 5.66
CA LYS A 69 13.03 8.44 4.53
C LYS A 69 12.34 8.29 3.17
N PHE A 70 11.37 7.39 3.03
CA PHE A 70 10.60 7.24 1.80
C PHE A 70 9.50 8.30 1.68
N ILE A 71 8.84 8.66 2.79
CA ILE A 71 7.84 9.73 2.82
C ILE A 71 8.49 11.09 2.46
N SER A 72 9.70 11.36 2.95
CA SER A 72 10.43 12.59 2.62
C SER A 72 11.17 12.60 1.27
N LYS A 73 11.02 11.56 0.42
CA LYS A 73 11.60 11.52 -0.93
C LYS A 73 10.60 11.79 -2.06
N GLY A 74 9.32 12.01 -1.73
CA GLY A 74 8.24 12.22 -2.70
C GLY A 74 7.71 13.66 -2.80
N GLU A 75 8.28 14.64 -2.08
CA GLU A 75 7.96 16.05 -2.31
C GLU A 75 8.93 16.65 -3.33
N THR A 76 8.56 16.62 -4.61
CA THR A 76 8.89 17.63 -5.63
C THR A 76 7.80 17.63 -6.70
#